data_AF-A0A7C9CZJ0-F1
#
_entry.id   AF-A0A7C9CZJ0-F1
#
_cell.length_a   1.000
_cell.length_b   1.000
_cell.length_c   1.000
_cell.angle_alpha   90.00
_cell.angle_beta   90.00
_cell.angle_gamma   90.00
#
_symmetry.space_group_name_H-M   'P 1'
#
loop_
_entity.id
_entity.type
_entity.pdbx_description
1 polymer ?
#
loop_
_entity_poly.entity_id
_entity_poly.type
_entity_poly.pdbx_seq_one_letter_code
_entity_poly.pdbx_strand_id
1 'polypeptide(L)'
;GNLVPVVSAQFGSRDEVSVHLKDQETSRHECYKLDGFFAQEDNSVSKIFDKEVSSLIPGVFRGCNATVFAYGATGSGKTYTMQGTDKQPGLMPLAISTILSLCQSTGCIAEMSYYEVYLDRCYDLLDLKANEIAVLDDKEGRI
;
A
#
# COMPACT_ATOMS: atom_id res chain seq x y z
N GLY A 1 7.91 5.97 27.07
CA GLY A 1 8.34 7.35 26.79
C GLY A 1 8.29 7.55 25.30
N ASN A 2 7.47 8.48 24.82
CA ASN A 2 7.33 8.75 23.40
C ASN A 2 8.55 9.54 22.92
N LEU A 3 9.54 8.84 22.37
CA LEU A 3 10.60 9.43 21.56
C LEU A 3 10.03 9.65 20.16
N VAL A 4 9.50 10.84 19.91
CA VAL A 4 9.20 11.26 18.54
C VAL A 4 10.49 11.89 17.99
N PRO A 5 11.17 11.27 17.01
CA PRO A 5 12.32 11.92 16.37
C PRO A 5 11.84 13.21 15.71
N VAL A 6 12.66 14.26 15.79
CA VAL A 6 12.38 15.51 15.07
C VAL A 6 12.57 15.20 13.59
N VAL A 7 11.47 14.99 12.87
CA VAL A 7 11.49 14.76 11.43
C VAL A 7 11.44 16.10 10.72
N SER A 8 12.39 16.34 9.82
CA SER A 8 12.32 17.48 8.89
C SER A 8 12.42 16.95 7.47
N ALA A 9 11.52 17.41 6.61
CA ALA A 9 11.47 17.09 5.20
C ALA A 9 11.86 18.33 4.39
N GLN A 10 12.80 18.18 3.45
CA GLN A 10 13.14 19.20 2.47
C GLN A 10 12.82 18.67 1.07
N PHE A 11 12.14 19.50 0.27
CA PHE A 11 11.78 19.17 -1.12
C PHE A 11 12.92 19.55 -2.07
N GLY A 12 13.45 18.55 -2.78
CA GLY A 12 14.49 18.74 -3.80
C GLY A 12 13.94 19.11 -5.18
N SER A 13 14.85 19.38 -6.12
CA SER A 13 14.54 19.58 -7.55
C SER A 13 14.31 18.22 -8.22
N ARG A 14 13.05 17.96 -8.64
CA ARG A 14 12.42 16.69 -9.07
C ARG A 14 12.07 15.75 -7.93
N ASP A 15 10.79 15.78 -7.52
CA ASP A 15 9.96 14.81 -6.78
C ASP A 15 10.57 14.00 -5.60
N GLU A 16 11.84 14.21 -5.27
CA GLU A 16 12.58 13.53 -4.23
C GLU A 16 12.48 14.34 -2.93
N VAL A 17 12.02 13.66 -1.88
CA VAL A 17 11.93 14.17 -0.52
C VAL A 17 13.10 13.62 0.28
N SER A 18 13.89 14.51 0.89
CA SER A 18 14.92 14.12 1.85
C SER A 18 14.35 14.18 3.26
N VAL A 19 14.33 13.03 3.95
CA VAL A 19 13.86 12.87 5.33
C VAL A 19 15.07 12.76 6.24
N HIS A 20 15.17 13.68 7.18
CA HIS A 20 16.23 13.68 8.18
C HIS A 20 15.70 13.14 9.52
N LEU A 21 16.33 12.08 10.01
CA LEU A 21 16.09 11.54 11.35
C LEU A 21 17.23 11.98 12.26
N LYS A 22 16.88 12.65 13.35
CA LYS A 22 17.81 13.10 14.38
C LYS A 22 17.50 12.38 15.68
N ASP A 23 18.46 11.61 16.17
CA ASP A 23 18.41 11.03 17.51
C ASP A 23 18.68 12.16 18.53
N GLN A 24 17.90 12.22 19.61
CA GLN A 24 18.05 13.23 20.65
C GLN A 24 19.11 12.83 21.69
N GLU A 25 19.42 11.54 21.81
CA GLU A 25 20.39 11.01 22.78
C GLU A 25 21.77 10.77 22.16
N THR A 26 21.83 10.56 20.84
CA THR A 26 23.09 10.38 20.11
C THR A 26 23.27 11.46 19.04
N SER A 27 24.51 11.85 18.72
CA SER A 27 24.79 12.76 17.59
C SER A 27 24.60 12.09 16.22
N ARG A 28 23.80 11.02 16.13
CA ARG A 28 23.51 10.33 14.89
C ARG A 28 22.49 11.13 14.09
N HIS A 29 22.85 11.35 12.83
CA HIS A 29 22.03 11.99 11.83
C HIS A 29 21.92 11.04 10.64
N GLU A 30 20.70 10.64 10.33
CA GLU A 30 20.43 9.81 9.16
C GLU A 30 19.60 10.61 8.16
N CYS A 31 19.90 10.41 6.87
CA CYS A 31 19.22 11.06 5.77
C CYS A 31 18.75 9.99 4.79
N TYR A 32 17.45 10.01 4.49
CA TYR A 32 16.80 9.09 3.58
C TYR A 32 16.18 9.86 2.43
N LYS A 33 16.40 9.39 1.20
CA LYS A 33 15.80 9.95 -0.02
C LYS A 33 14.66 9.06 -0.46
N LEU A 34 13.49 9.64 -0.68
CA LEU A 34 12.24 8.95 -1.00
C LEU A 34 11.49 9.74 -2.08
N ASP A 35 10.64 9.07 -2.86
CA ASP A 35 9.76 9.73 -3.84
C ASP A 35 8.55 10.42 -3.17
N GLY A 36 8.27 10.06 -1.92
CA GLY A 36 7.16 10.61 -1.15
C GLY A 36 7.38 10.47 0.36
N PHE A 37 6.87 11.44 1.10
CA PHE A 37 6.82 11.41 2.56
C PHE A 37 5.46 11.92 3.02
N PHE A 38 4.85 11.20 3.95
CA PHE A 38 3.54 11.50 4.50
C PHE A 38 3.66 11.53 6.03
N ALA A 39 3.56 12.72 6.61
CA ALA A 39 3.75 12.91 8.05
C ALA A 39 2.49 12.50 8.83
N GLN A 40 2.62 12.33 10.15
CA GLN A 40 1.48 12.01 11.02
C GLN A 40 0.36 13.07 10.94
N GLU A 41 0.74 14.34 10.78
CA GLU A 41 -0.17 15.46 10.59
C GLU A 41 -0.88 15.49 9.22
N ASP A 42 -0.38 14.72 8.24
CA ASP A 42 -1.06 14.58 6.96
C ASP A 42 -2.28 13.67 7.03
N ASN A 43 -2.37 12.82 8.06
CA ASN A 43 -3.44 11.95 8.57
C ASN A 43 -4.56 11.47 7.62
N SER A 44 -4.33 11.41 6.32
CA SER A 44 -5.32 10.87 5.40
C SER A 44 -4.65 9.93 4.41
N VAL A 45 -4.89 8.64 4.64
CA VAL A 45 -4.59 7.58 3.66
C VAL A 45 -5.16 7.92 2.27
N SER A 46 -6.21 8.74 2.22
CA SER A 46 -6.73 9.31 0.97
C SER A 46 -5.69 10.12 0.17
N LYS A 47 -4.83 10.92 0.81
CA LYS A 47 -3.77 11.66 0.10
C LYS A 47 -2.76 10.69 -0.53
N ILE A 48 -2.41 9.63 0.20
CA ILE A 48 -1.53 8.58 -0.31
C ILE A 48 -2.20 7.90 -1.52
N PHE A 49 -3.49 7.59 -1.41
CA PHE A 49 -4.25 7.03 -2.52
C PHE A 49 -4.25 7.95 -3.74
N ASP A 50 -4.62 9.22 -3.57
CA ASP A 50 -4.73 10.19 -4.65
C ASP A 50 -3.38 10.40 -5.36
N LYS A 51 -2.29 10.49 -4.60
CA LYS A 51 -0.96 10.78 -5.14
C LYS A 51 -0.27 9.56 -5.75
N GLU A 52 -0.31 8.42 -5.06
CA GLU A 52 0.55 7.27 -5.38
C GLU A 52 -0.21 6.10 -6.03
N VAL A 53 -1.48 5.88 -5.68
CA VAL A 53 -2.23 4.66 -6.11
C VAL A 53 -3.21 4.94 -7.24
N SER A 54 -3.91 6.08 -7.21
CA SER A 54 -4.96 6.42 -8.17
C SER A 54 -4.43 6.47 -9.61
N SER A 55 -3.19 6.92 -9.77
CA SER A 55 -2.48 7.05 -11.06
C SER A 55 -2.13 5.70 -11.69
N LEU A 56 -2.07 4.63 -10.89
CA LEU A 56 -1.78 3.27 -11.37
C LEU A 56 -3.01 2.64 -12.06
N ILE A 57 -4.22 2.99 -11.61
CA ILE A 57 -5.47 2.35 -12.04
C ILE A 57 -5.68 2.46 -13.56
N PRO A 58 -5.52 3.63 -14.22
CA PRO A 58 -5.61 3.72 -15.67
C PRO A 58 -4.60 2.84 -16.42
N GLY A 59 -3.43 2.58 -15.82
CA GLY A 59 -2.45 1.64 -16.37
C GLY A 59 -2.98 0.22 -16.38
N VAL A 60 -3.65 -0.21 -15.31
CA VAL A 60 -4.26 -1.56 -15.20
C VAL A 60 -5.30 -1.79 -16.30
N PHE A 61 -6.17 -0.82 -16.56
CA PHE A 61 -7.15 -0.91 -17.66
C PHE A 61 -6.52 -0.87 -19.07
N ARG A 62 -5.23 -0.51 -19.19
CA ARG A 62 -4.45 -0.60 -20.43
C ARG A 62 -3.61 -1.87 -20.54
N GLY A 63 -3.76 -2.80 -19.60
CA GLY A 63 -3.04 -4.08 -19.59
C GLY A 63 -1.70 -4.04 -18.85
N CYS A 64 -1.42 -3.02 -18.05
CA CYS A 64 -0.24 -2.99 -17.19
C CYS A 64 -0.51 -3.68 -15.84
N ASN A 65 0.51 -4.35 -15.28
CA ASN A 65 0.44 -4.84 -13.91
C ASN A 65 0.85 -3.74 -12.92
N ALA A 66 0.15 -3.66 -11.79
CA ALA A 66 0.49 -2.76 -10.69
C ALA A 66 0.47 -3.53 -9.37
N THR A 67 1.40 -3.22 -8.48
CA THR A 67 1.53 -3.89 -7.18
C THR A 67 1.87 -2.87 -6.10
N VAL A 68 1.15 -2.93 -4.98
CA VAL A 68 1.33 -2.03 -3.84
C VAL A 68 1.51 -2.86 -2.58
N PHE A 69 2.61 -2.65 -1.87
CA PHE A 69 2.90 -3.31 -0.60
C PHE A 69 3.07 -2.28 0.52
N ALA A 70 2.57 -2.60 1.71
CA ALA A 70 2.91 -1.90 2.93
C ALA A 70 3.97 -2.68 3.71
N TYR A 71 5.12 -2.06 3.98
CA TYR A 71 6.25 -2.68 4.66
C TYR A 71 6.62 -1.92 5.94
N GLY A 72 7.04 -2.63 6.98
CA GLY A 72 7.43 -2.05 8.27
C GLY A 72 7.22 -3.00 9.45
N ALA A 73 7.68 -2.59 10.62
CA ALA A 73 7.57 -3.38 11.86
C ALA A 73 6.11 -3.57 12.33
N THR A 74 5.86 -4.55 13.19
CA THR A 74 4.54 -4.72 13.84
C THR A 74 4.17 -3.45 14.60
N GLY A 75 2.93 -2.99 14.44
CA GLY A 75 2.45 -1.72 15.02
C GLY A 75 2.79 -0.46 14.21
N SER A 76 3.51 -0.55 13.09
CA SER A 76 3.89 0.62 12.27
C SER A 76 2.77 1.18 11.37
N GLY A 77 1.55 0.65 11.46
CA GLY A 77 0.41 1.14 10.68
C GLY A 77 0.15 0.47 9.33
N LYS A 78 0.86 -0.61 8.95
CA LYS A 78 0.64 -1.33 7.66
C LYS A 78 -0.83 -1.66 7.38
N THR A 79 -1.52 -2.31 8.34
CA THR A 79 -2.94 -2.67 8.22
C THR A 79 -3.83 -1.43 8.15
N TYR A 80 -3.51 -0.37 8.90
CA TYR A 80 -4.23 0.89 8.85
C TYR A 80 -4.07 1.58 7.48
N THR A 81 -2.88 1.55 6.87
CA THR A 81 -2.67 2.10 5.52
C THR A 81 -3.39 1.26 4.45
N MET A 82 -3.27 -0.06 4.49
CA MET A 82 -3.86 -0.91 3.44
C MET A 82 -5.37 -1.08 3.58
N GLN A 83 -5.87 -1.43 4.76
CA GLN A 83 -7.28 -1.72 4.99
C GLN A 83 -8.02 -0.53 5.60
N GLY A 84 -7.38 0.20 6.51
CA GLY A 84 -7.99 1.32 7.21
C GLY A 84 -9.03 0.89 8.24
N THR A 85 -10.05 1.70 8.41
CA THR A 85 -11.17 1.49 9.33
C THR A 85 -12.48 1.77 8.60
N ASP A 86 -13.62 1.37 9.17
CA ASP A 86 -14.94 1.64 8.58
C ASP A 86 -15.20 3.14 8.34
N LYS A 87 -14.65 4.01 9.19
CA LYS A 87 -14.78 5.47 9.07
C LYS A 87 -13.77 6.08 8.12
N GLN A 88 -12.63 5.43 7.94
CA GLN A 88 -11.51 5.92 7.16
C GLN A 88 -10.90 4.75 6.37
N PRO A 89 -11.45 4.45 5.17
CA PRO A 89 -11.00 3.32 4.37
C PRO A 89 -9.53 3.49 3.92
N GLY A 90 -8.81 2.38 3.88
CA GLY A 90 -7.42 2.34 3.43
C GLY A 90 -7.26 2.26 1.91
N LEU A 91 -6.03 2.05 1.45
CA LEU A 91 -5.71 1.97 0.02
C LEU A 91 -6.47 0.87 -0.72
N MET A 92 -6.61 -0.31 -0.11
CA MET A 92 -7.26 -1.48 -0.71
C MET A 92 -8.75 -1.24 -1.00
N PRO A 93 -9.61 -0.88 -0.03
CA PRO A 93 -11.03 -0.61 -0.32
C PRO A 93 -11.22 0.59 -1.26
N LEU A 94 -10.37 1.63 -1.19
CA LEU A 94 -10.42 2.77 -2.12
C LEU A 94 -10.11 2.36 -3.57
N ALA A 95 -9.05 1.56 -3.77
CA ALA A 95 -8.67 1.06 -5.08
C ALA A 95 -9.75 0.15 -5.67
N ILE A 96 -10.25 -0.80 -4.88
CA ILE A 96 -11.34 -1.70 -5.27
C ILE A 96 -12.58 -0.92 -5.70
N SER A 97 -13.02 0.03 -4.88
CA SER A 97 -14.18 0.87 -5.21
C SER A 97 -13.99 1.59 -6.53
N THR A 98 -12.81 2.18 -6.76
CA THR A 98 -12.50 2.92 -7.99
C THR A 98 -12.49 2.00 -9.22
N ILE A 99 -11.86 0.83 -9.12
CA ILE A 99 -11.83 -0.17 -10.20
C ILE A 99 -13.25 -0.62 -10.55
N LEU A 100 -14.06 -0.97 -9.55
CA LEU A 100 -15.44 -1.43 -9.77
C LEU A 100 -16.31 -0.33 -10.42
N SER A 101 -16.18 0.93 -9.99
CA SER A 101 -16.87 2.06 -10.63
C SER A 101 -16.45 2.24 -12.09
N LEU A 102 -15.17 2.05 -12.42
CA LEU A 102 -14.69 2.10 -13.80
C LEU A 102 -15.24 0.93 -14.63
N CYS A 103 -15.25 -0.30 -14.09
CA CYS A 103 -15.86 -1.46 -14.75
C CYS A 103 -17.35 -1.23 -15.07
N GLN A 104 -18.10 -0.64 -14.13
CA GLN A 104 -19.52 -0.31 -14.35
C GLN A 104 -19.73 0.68 -15.51
N SER A 105 -18.85 1.68 -15.66
CA SER A 105 -18.97 2.70 -16.71
C SER A 105 -18.42 2.24 -18.07
N THR A 106 -17.47 1.31 -18.09
CA THR A 106 -16.82 0.82 -19.31
C THR A 106 -17.39 -0.50 -19.83
N GLY A 107 -18.17 -1.22 -19.01
CA GLY A 107 -18.64 -2.57 -19.32
C GLY A 107 -17.58 -3.66 -19.16
N CYS A 108 -16.41 -3.33 -18.58
CA CYS A 108 -15.38 -4.31 -18.28
C CYS A 108 -15.77 -5.21 -17.09
N ILE A 109 -15.20 -6.41 -17.06
CA ILE A 109 -15.37 -7.36 -15.95
C ILE A 109 -14.12 -7.29 -15.07
N ALA A 110 -14.31 -7.22 -13.76
CA ALA A 110 -13.24 -7.37 -12.77
C ALA A 110 -13.46 -8.65 -11.97
N GLU A 111 -12.40 -9.43 -11.85
CA GLU A 111 -12.33 -10.59 -10.96
C GLU A 111 -11.39 -10.27 -9.81
N MET A 112 -11.70 -10.76 -8.61
CA MET A 112 -10.93 -10.49 -7.41
C MET A 112 -10.75 -11.76 -6.60
N SER A 113 -9.55 -11.89 -6.05
CA SER A 113 -9.20 -12.95 -5.13
C SER A 113 -8.54 -12.35 -3.89
N TYR A 114 -8.71 -12.99 -2.72
CA TYR A 114 -8.13 -12.50 -1.48
C TYR A 114 -7.52 -13.66 -0.68
N TYR A 115 -6.22 -13.55 -0.39
CA TYR A 115 -5.42 -14.64 0.15
C TYR A 115 -4.58 -14.18 1.34
N GLU A 116 -4.34 -15.11 2.26
CA GLU A 116 -3.34 -14.98 3.32
C GLU A 116 -2.18 -15.95 3.07
N VAL A 117 -0.95 -15.44 3.09
CA VAL A 117 0.25 -16.28 3.08
C VAL A 117 0.84 -16.29 4.48
N TYR A 118 0.83 -17.47 5.13
CA TYR A 118 1.34 -17.67 6.48
C TYR A 118 2.23 -18.92 6.52
N LEU A 119 3.49 -18.75 6.92
CA LEU A 119 4.49 -19.84 7.01
C LEU A 119 4.55 -20.70 5.73
N ASP A 120 4.74 -20.06 4.57
CA ASP A 120 4.80 -20.69 3.24
C ASP A 120 3.52 -21.45 2.83
N ARG A 121 2.39 -21.19 3.50
CA ARG A 121 1.08 -21.75 3.18
C ARG A 121 0.14 -20.64 2.76
N CYS A 122 -0.67 -20.91 1.73
CA CYS A 122 -1.61 -19.94 1.18
C CYS A 122 -3.05 -20.35 1.53
N TYR A 123 -3.86 -19.41 1.98
CA TYR A 123 -5.24 -19.63 2.42
C TYR A 123 -6.18 -18.70 1.67
N ASP A 124 -7.27 -19.24 1.14
CA ASP A 124 -8.34 -18.45 0.53
C ASP A 124 -9.20 -17.80 1.63
N LEU A 125 -9.21 -16.46 1.67
CA LEU A 125 -9.97 -15.68 2.65
C LEU A 125 -11.42 -15.43 2.22
N LEU A 126 -11.79 -15.74 0.97
CA LEU A 126 -13.17 -15.65 0.47
C LEU A 126 -13.92 -16.98 0.64
N ASP A 127 -13.20 -18.10 0.78
CA ASP A 127 -13.80 -19.39 1.13
C ASP A 127 -14.00 -19.53 2.65
N LEU A 128 -15.25 -19.67 3.06
CA LEU A 128 -15.64 -19.86 4.47
C LEU A 128 -15.05 -21.14 5.10
N LYS A 129 -14.57 -22.09 4.29
CA LYS A 129 -13.92 -23.30 4.77
C LYS A 129 -12.44 -23.10 5.11
N ALA A 130 -11.86 -21.93 4.81
CA ALA A 130 -10.46 -21.60 5.02
C ALA A 130 -9.52 -22.68 4.45
N ASN A 131 -9.79 -23.08 3.20
CA ASN A 131 -9.02 -24.12 2.54
C ASN A 131 -7.59 -23.61 2.24
N GLU A 132 -6.60 -24.42 2.60
CA GLU A 132 -5.22 -24.25 2.11
C GLU A 132 -5.22 -24.49 0.60
N ILE A 133 -4.68 -23.54 -0.16
CA ILE A 133 -4.58 -23.63 -1.62
C ILE A 133 -3.15 -23.91 -2.05
N ALA A 134 -3.00 -24.77 -3.04
CA ALA A 134 -1.70 -25.01 -3.67
C ALA A 134 -1.38 -23.85 -4.61
N VAL A 135 -0.17 -23.30 -4.50
CA VAL A 135 0.38 -22.39 -5.51
C VAL A 135 0.80 -23.24 -6.71
N LEU A 136 0.20 -22.97 -7.86
CA LEU A 136 0.42 -23.70 -9.11
C LEU A 136 0.90 -22.72 -10.17
N ASP A 137 1.85 -23.14 -11.00
CA ASP A 137 2.24 -22.38 -12.19
C ASP A 137 1.12 -22.44 -13.23
N ASP A 138 0.85 -21.31 -13.88
CA ASP A 138 0.00 -21.32 -15.08
C ASP A 138 0.68 -22.11 -16.22
N LYS A 139 -0.06 -22.39 -17.30
CA LYS A 139 0.47 -23.13 -18.47
C LYS A 139 1.63 -22.42 -19.18
N GLU A 140 1.90 -21.17 -18.81
CA GLU A 140 2.91 -20.28 -19.39
C GLU A 140 4.07 -20.02 -18.40
N GLY A 141 4.07 -20.67 -17.22
CA GLY A 141 5.11 -20.56 -16.20
C GLY A 141 5.09 -19.24 -15.42
N ARG A 142 3.96 -18.53 -15.40
CA ARG A 142 3.76 -17.37 -14.54
C ARG A 142 3.10 -17.84 -13.24
N ILE A 143 3.68 -17.39 -12.13
CA ILE A 143 3.15 -17.54 -10.78
C ILE A 143 2.11 -16.45 -10.54
#